data_AF-A0A9W8D828-F1
#
_entry.id   AF-A0A9W8D828-F1
#
_cell.length_a   1.000
_cell.length_b   1.000
_cell.length_c   1.000
_cell.angle_alpha   90.00
_cell.angle_beta   90.00
_cell.angle_gamma   90.00
#
_symmetry.space_group_name_H-M   'P 1'
#
loop_
_entity.id
_entity.type
_entity.pdbx_description
1 polymer ?
#
loop_
_entity_poly.entity_id
_entity_poly.type
_entity_poly.pdbx_seq_one_letter_code
_entity_poly.pdbx_strand_id
1 'polypeptide(L)'
;MCPSYTDYSAVPHGPYSSGAQKIPSMRPPLVCRTFNNPTIESAIRDISSSIKDPDWQQLFSNIFPNTLDTTVAWHNSSAPFTFLVTGDITAQWIRDSSNQVLPYLPYTATDSALSMLVLGLINMQAEELDAYPFGNAFQPPTRSGLKPTQNGIGVNLNVFPKFDNKAVFEAKFEIDSFASFFQVSSSYWRATRDARFIYNEAWESAVSKILDIIVLLQQPTYNGRVLNKPVVGYTRLTSEAKETQFGSGLGNPVKYTGMVRTLFRPSDDATILPFLVPANAFLCVELEHLSNMLKILRVFPDIRDKAMKLASQI
;
A
#
# COMPACT_ATOMS: atom_id res chain seq x y z
N MET A 1 -29.99 5.48 4.80
CA MET A 1 -28.59 5.64 5.24
C MET A 1 -27.88 4.33 4.94
N CYS A 2 -26.71 4.36 4.32
CA CYS A 2 -25.95 3.15 4.02
C CYS A 2 -25.24 2.67 5.30
N PRO A 3 -25.36 1.38 5.69
CA PRO A 3 -24.62 0.84 6.83
C PRO A 3 -23.11 0.79 6.51
N SER A 4 -22.28 0.68 7.55
CA SER A 4 -20.87 0.34 7.34
C SER A 4 -20.76 -1.03 6.66
N TYR A 5 -19.73 -1.24 5.84
CA TYR A 5 -19.57 -2.55 5.20
C TYR A 5 -19.26 -3.66 6.21
N THR A 6 -18.57 -3.33 7.31
CA THR A 6 -18.33 -4.25 8.43
C THR A 6 -19.65 -4.78 9.01
N ASP A 7 -20.61 -3.89 9.27
CA ASP A 7 -21.92 -4.31 9.79
C ASP A 7 -22.73 -5.05 8.73
N TYR A 8 -22.67 -4.59 7.48
CA TYR A 8 -23.38 -5.21 6.37
C TYR A 8 -22.90 -6.65 6.12
N SER A 9 -21.59 -6.87 6.08
CA SER A 9 -20.98 -8.17 5.79
C SER A 9 -21.08 -9.18 6.94
N ALA A 10 -21.52 -8.76 8.13
CA ALA A 10 -21.69 -9.63 9.29
C ALA A 10 -22.84 -10.65 9.15
N VAL A 11 -23.73 -10.47 8.17
CA VAL A 11 -24.85 -11.39 7.90
C VAL A 11 -24.92 -11.73 6.41
N PRO A 12 -25.33 -12.97 6.05
CA PRO A 12 -25.48 -13.35 4.65
C PRO A 12 -26.73 -12.69 4.02
N HIS A 13 -26.58 -12.16 2.81
CA HIS A 13 -27.68 -11.58 2.04
C HIS A 13 -28.03 -12.42 0.82
N GLY A 14 -29.32 -12.46 0.49
CA GLY A 14 -29.78 -13.02 -0.77
C GLY A 14 -29.55 -12.06 -1.96
N PRO A 15 -29.59 -12.56 -3.20
CA PRO A 15 -29.80 -13.96 -3.56
C PRO A 15 -28.57 -14.83 -3.23
N TYR A 16 -28.82 -16.10 -2.91
CA TYR A 16 -27.78 -17.12 -2.75
C TYR A 16 -27.53 -17.79 -4.11
N SER A 17 -26.29 -18.20 -4.36
CA SER A 17 -25.95 -18.98 -5.56
C SER A 17 -26.76 -20.27 -5.66
N SER A 18 -26.91 -20.78 -6.89
CA SER A 18 -27.61 -22.05 -7.14
C SER A 18 -26.75 -23.28 -6.84
N GLY A 19 -25.45 -23.12 -6.58
CA GLY A 19 -24.51 -24.19 -6.29
C GLY A 19 -24.74 -24.88 -4.94
N ALA A 20 -23.86 -25.82 -4.60
CA ALA A 20 -23.99 -26.67 -3.42
C ALA A 20 -23.73 -25.91 -2.12
N GLN A 21 -22.84 -24.92 -2.14
CA GLN A 21 -22.42 -24.14 -0.98
C GLN A 21 -23.37 -22.99 -0.66
N LYS A 22 -24.27 -22.61 -1.59
CA LYS A 22 -25.21 -21.48 -1.41
C LYS A 22 -24.47 -20.23 -0.93
N ILE A 23 -23.49 -19.78 -1.71
CA ILE A 23 -22.73 -18.56 -1.43
C ILE A 23 -23.68 -17.35 -1.46
N PRO A 24 -23.72 -16.51 -0.42
CA PRO A 24 -24.56 -15.31 -0.39
C PRO A 24 -24.04 -14.21 -1.31
N SER A 25 -24.90 -13.27 -1.69
CA SER A 25 -24.52 -12.03 -2.36
C SER A 25 -24.05 -11.01 -1.32
N MET A 26 -22.76 -10.69 -1.31
CA MET A 26 -22.16 -9.83 -0.27
C MET A 26 -21.73 -8.46 -0.79
N ARG A 27 -22.14 -8.08 -2.00
CA ARG A 27 -21.95 -6.71 -2.50
C ARG A 27 -22.97 -5.77 -1.83
N PRO A 28 -22.56 -4.56 -1.40
CA PRO A 28 -23.53 -3.56 -0.94
C PRO A 28 -24.59 -3.24 -2.01
N PRO A 29 -25.78 -2.77 -1.60
CA PRO A 29 -26.74 -2.18 -2.52
C PRO A 29 -26.09 -1.11 -3.39
N LEU A 30 -26.51 -1.00 -4.66
CA LEU A 30 -25.87 -0.12 -5.65
C LEU A 30 -25.67 1.33 -5.15
N VAL A 31 -26.66 1.88 -4.47
CA VAL A 31 -26.64 3.24 -3.90
C VAL A 31 -25.65 3.43 -2.76
N CYS A 32 -25.10 2.34 -2.22
CA CYS A 32 -24.14 2.32 -1.12
C CYS A 32 -22.72 1.96 -1.55
N ARG A 33 -22.48 1.70 -2.84
CA ARG A 33 -21.15 1.41 -3.36
C ARG A 33 -20.34 2.69 -3.46
N THR A 34 -19.10 2.66 -2.98
CA THR A 34 -18.24 3.85 -2.87
C THR A 34 -17.72 4.37 -4.21
N PHE A 35 -17.60 3.49 -5.21
CA PHE A 35 -17.18 3.84 -6.56
C PHE A 35 -17.83 2.90 -7.57
N ASN A 36 -18.77 3.42 -8.36
CA ASN A 36 -19.46 2.66 -9.39
C ASN A 36 -18.75 2.82 -10.73
N ASN A 37 -18.40 1.72 -11.39
CA ASN A 37 -17.72 1.76 -12.68
C ASN A 37 -18.35 0.79 -13.70
N PRO A 38 -18.93 1.29 -14.81
CA PRO A 38 -19.58 0.45 -15.81
C PRO A 38 -18.66 -0.58 -16.49
N THR A 39 -17.38 -0.25 -16.69
CA THR A 39 -16.39 -1.15 -17.28
C THR A 39 -16.16 -2.36 -16.38
N ILE A 40 -16.03 -2.13 -15.07
CA ILE A 40 -15.91 -3.22 -14.09
C ILE A 40 -17.21 -4.02 -13.98
N GLU A 41 -18.39 -3.39 -14.01
CA GLU A 41 -19.65 -4.15 -14.05
C GLU A 41 -19.77 -5.03 -15.30
N SER A 42 -19.22 -4.60 -16.45
CA SER A 42 -19.14 -5.44 -17.65
C SER A 42 -18.15 -6.59 -17.46
N ALA A 43 -16.94 -6.30 -16.99
CA ALA A 43 -15.94 -7.31 -16.70
C ALA A 43 -16.46 -8.38 -15.73
N ILE A 44 -17.22 -7.98 -14.71
CA ILE A 44 -17.87 -8.92 -13.78
C ILE A 44 -18.82 -9.83 -14.54
N ARG A 45 -19.72 -9.29 -15.37
CA ARG A 45 -20.67 -10.12 -16.14
C ARG A 45 -19.94 -11.07 -17.08
N ASP A 46 -18.95 -10.57 -17.81
CA ASP A 46 -18.24 -11.34 -18.83
C ASP A 46 -17.44 -12.49 -18.17
N ILE A 47 -16.63 -12.19 -17.16
CA ILE A 47 -15.82 -13.19 -16.46
C ILE A 47 -16.71 -14.17 -15.70
N SER A 48 -17.69 -13.68 -14.93
CA SER A 48 -18.59 -14.54 -14.16
C SER A 48 -19.40 -15.48 -15.06
N SER A 49 -19.81 -15.06 -16.26
CA SER A 49 -20.52 -15.93 -17.21
C SER A 49 -19.67 -17.10 -17.73
N SER A 50 -18.35 -16.98 -17.69
CA SER A 50 -17.42 -18.05 -18.08
C SER A 50 -17.15 -19.08 -16.97
N ILE A 51 -17.51 -18.75 -15.72
CA ILE A 51 -17.32 -19.62 -14.56
C ILE A 51 -18.50 -20.60 -14.48
N LYS A 52 -18.21 -21.88 -14.68
CA LYS A 52 -19.25 -22.94 -14.72
C LYS A 52 -19.92 -23.19 -13.37
N ASP A 53 -19.16 -23.10 -12.28
CA ASP A 53 -19.68 -23.36 -10.94
C ASP A 53 -20.39 -22.11 -10.40
N PRO A 54 -21.69 -22.17 -10.07
CA PRO A 54 -22.44 -21.01 -9.59
C PRO A 54 -21.94 -20.44 -8.26
N ASP A 55 -21.33 -21.26 -7.39
CA ASP A 55 -20.75 -20.79 -6.13
C ASP A 55 -19.49 -19.95 -6.41
N TRP A 56 -18.65 -20.39 -7.34
CA TRP A 56 -17.47 -19.64 -7.78
C TRP A 56 -17.86 -18.37 -8.55
N GLN A 57 -18.93 -18.43 -9.34
CA GLN A 57 -19.48 -17.27 -10.04
C GLN A 57 -19.91 -16.17 -9.04
N GLN A 58 -20.66 -16.55 -8.00
CA GLN A 58 -21.10 -15.63 -6.95
C GLN A 58 -19.92 -15.11 -6.13
N LEU A 59 -18.97 -15.98 -5.78
CA LEU A 59 -17.77 -15.59 -5.04
C LEU A 59 -16.96 -14.55 -5.83
N PHE A 60 -16.69 -14.80 -7.11
CA PHE A 60 -16.00 -13.86 -7.99
C PHE A 60 -16.73 -12.50 -8.05
N SER A 61 -18.06 -12.53 -8.20
CA SER A 61 -18.89 -11.32 -8.24
C SER A 61 -18.84 -10.53 -6.94
N ASN A 62 -18.65 -11.19 -5.79
CA ASN A 62 -18.50 -10.54 -4.49
C ASN A 62 -17.11 -9.92 -4.32
N ILE A 63 -16.05 -10.64 -4.68
CA ILE A 63 -14.66 -10.26 -4.35
C ILE A 63 -14.08 -9.25 -5.34
N PHE A 64 -14.33 -9.42 -6.65
CA PHE A 64 -13.64 -8.63 -7.67
C PHE A 64 -13.92 -7.13 -7.57
N PRO A 65 -15.15 -6.64 -7.33
CA PRO A 65 -15.41 -5.21 -7.14
C PRO A 65 -15.25 -4.72 -5.70
N ASN A 66 -14.87 -5.57 -4.73
CA ASN A 66 -14.99 -5.21 -3.32
C ASN A 66 -14.27 -3.91 -2.96
N THR A 67 -13.05 -3.69 -3.46
CA THR A 67 -12.34 -2.42 -3.30
C THR A 67 -13.16 -1.22 -3.78
N LEU A 68 -13.72 -1.28 -4.99
CA LEU A 68 -14.52 -0.18 -5.54
C LEU A 68 -15.84 0.00 -4.79
N ASP A 69 -16.46 -1.10 -4.39
CA ASP A 69 -17.74 -1.10 -3.70
C ASP A 69 -17.62 -0.56 -2.28
N THR A 70 -16.51 -0.79 -1.57
CA THR A 70 -16.46 -0.60 -0.12
C THR A 70 -15.28 0.19 0.42
N THR A 71 -14.20 0.37 -0.34
CA THR A 71 -12.95 0.90 0.22
C THR A 71 -12.50 2.24 -0.34
N VAL A 72 -13.18 2.77 -1.36
CA VAL A 72 -12.93 4.14 -1.86
C VAL A 72 -13.54 5.16 -0.90
N ALA A 73 -12.84 5.43 0.21
CA ALA A 73 -13.34 6.29 1.27
C ALA A 73 -13.37 7.77 0.86
N TRP A 74 -12.46 8.19 -0.02
CA TRP A 74 -12.48 9.51 -0.62
C TRP A 74 -11.80 9.53 -1.99
N HIS A 75 -12.40 10.21 -2.96
CA HIS A 75 -11.84 10.40 -4.29
C HIS A 75 -12.17 11.79 -4.83
N ASN A 76 -11.17 12.50 -5.33
CA ASN A 76 -11.33 13.76 -6.05
C ASN A 76 -10.82 13.61 -7.48
N SER A 77 -11.73 13.63 -8.46
CA SER A 77 -11.37 13.48 -9.88
C SER A 77 -10.79 14.76 -10.50
N SER A 78 -11.09 15.93 -9.94
CA SER A 78 -10.65 17.24 -10.48
C SER A 78 -9.20 17.56 -10.10
N ALA A 79 -8.75 17.06 -8.95
CA ALA A 79 -7.35 17.03 -8.54
C ALA A 79 -7.09 15.59 -8.06
N PRO A 80 -6.54 14.70 -8.92
CA PRO A 80 -6.55 13.26 -8.70
C PRO A 80 -5.87 12.94 -7.39
N PHE A 81 -6.70 12.63 -6.40
CA PHE A 81 -6.30 12.08 -5.11
C PHE A 81 -7.37 11.07 -4.69
N THR A 82 -6.91 9.91 -4.22
CA THR A 82 -7.76 8.81 -3.80
C THR A 82 -7.22 8.29 -2.48
N PHE A 83 -8.08 8.18 -1.48
CA PHE A 83 -7.79 7.54 -0.21
C PHE A 83 -8.58 6.23 -0.13
N LEU A 84 -7.85 5.11 -0.10
CA LEU A 84 -8.38 3.76 -0.01
C LEU A 84 -8.17 3.21 1.39
N VAL A 85 -9.24 2.77 2.02
CA VAL A 85 -9.16 2.08 3.31
C VAL A 85 -8.87 0.59 3.11
N THR A 86 -8.31 -0.07 4.12
CA THR A 86 -8.10 -1.53 4.07
C THR A 86 -9.41 -2.30 4.10
N GLY A 87 -10.44 -1.72 4.74
CA GLY A 87 -11.79 -2.27 4.83
C GLY A 87 -12.48 -1.77 6.09
N ASP A 88 -12.30 -2.50 7.19
CA ASP A 88 -12.91 -2.24 8.50
C ASP A 88 -12.21 -1.14 9.31
N ILE A 89 -11.01 -0.74 8.91
CA ILE A 89 -10.24 0.35 9.54
C ILE A 89 -10.17 1.53 8.58
N THR A 90 -10.55 2.73 9.05
CA THR A 90 -10.45 3.98 8.26
C THR A 90 -9.01 4.50 8.24
N ALA A 91 -8.10 3.73 7.63
CA ALA A 91 -6.70 4.07 7.40
C ALA A 91 -6.21 3.41 6.10
N GLN A 92 -5.21 4.00 5.47
CA GLN A 92 -4.63 3.53 4.21
C GLN A 92 -3.27 2.89 4.47
N TRP A 93 -3.15 1.59 4.24
CA TRP A 93 -1.84 0.94 4.13
C TRP A 93 -1.32 1.11 2.71
N ILE A 94 -0.03 1.45 2.56
CA ILE A 94 0.59 1.58 1.24
C ILE A 94 0.54 0.23 0.49
N ARG A 95 0.88 -0.87 1.19
CA ARG A 95 0.79 -2.24 0.66
C ARG A 95 -0.62 -2.56 0.18
N ASP A 96 -1.60 -2.44 1.06
CA ASP A 96 -2.97 -2.89 0.81
C ASP A 96 -3.60 -2.09 -0.31
N SER A 97 -3.52 -0.75 -0.24
CA SER A 97 -4.12 0.13 -1.25
C SER A 97 -3.50 -0.07 -2.64
N SER A 98 -2.19 -0.31 -2.73
CA SER A 98 -1.55 -0.68 -4.00
C SER A 98 -2.10 -2.01 -4.54
N ASN A 99 -2.16 -3.05 -3.71
CA ASN A 99 -2.62 -4.37 -4.12
C ASN A 99 -4.11 -4.42 -4.46
N GLN A 100 -4.93 -3.64 -3.75
CA GLN A 100 -6.37 -3.50 -3.97
C GLN A 100 -6.70 -3.01 -5.39
N VAL A 101 -5.84 -2.19 -6.01
CA VAL A 101 -6.10 -1.64 -7.36
C VAL A 101 -5.44 -2.40 -8.50
N LEU A 102 -4.47 -3.29 -8.22
CA LEU A 102 -3.76 -4.05 -9.27
C LEU A 102 -4.71 -4.80 -10.24
N PRO A 103 -5.78 -5.47 -9.77
CA PRO A 103 -6.69 -6.17 -10.68
C PRO A 103 -7.43 -5.27 -11.68
N TYR A 104 -7.48 -3.95 -11.42
CA TYR A 104 -8.17 -2.99 -12.27
C TYR A 104 -7.25 -2.32 -13.29
N LEU A 105 -5.93 -2.45 -13.16
CA LEU A 105 -4.94 -1.86 -14.08
C LEU A 105 -5.16 -2.22 -15.56
N PRO A 106 -5.58 -3.44 -15.94
CA PRO A 106 -5.86 -3.74 -17.34
C PRO A 106 -6.96 -2.86 -17.97
N TYR A 107 -7.84 -2.27 -17.17
CA TYR A 107 -8.98 -1.46 -17.62
C TYR A 107 -8.67 0.04 -17.66
N THR A 108 -7.60 0.50 -16.99
CA THR A 108 -7.28 1.94 -16.88
C THR A 108 -6.86 2.57 -18.19
N ALA A 109 -6.36 1.78 -19.15
CA ALA A 109 -5.97 2.27 -20.47
C ALA A 109 -7.16 2.83 -21.27
N THR A 110 -8.36 2.31 -21.03
CA THR A 110 -9.58 2.68 -21.77
C THR A 110 -10.66 3.31 -20.89
N ASP A 111 -10.55 3.21 -19.56
CA ASP A 111 -11.49 3.79 -18.61
C ASP A 111 -10.81 4.93 -17.84
N SER A 112 -11.17 6.17 -18.19
CA SER A 112 -10.59 7.37 -17.59
C SER A 112 -10.94 7.52 -16.11
N ALA A 113 -12.10 7.04 -15.66
CA ALA A 113 -12.49 7.13 -14.26
C ALA A 113 -11.63 6.21 -13.39
N LEU A 114 -11.39 4.96 -13.83
CA LEU A 114 -10.45 4.04 -13.17
C LEU A 114 -9.01 4.57 -13.25
N SER A 115 -8.61 5.12 -14.40
CA SER A 115 -7.29 5.73 -14.53
C SER A 115 -7.09 6.86 -13.52
N MET A 116 -8.07 7.75 -13.36
CA MET A 116 -8.01 8.85 -12.39
C MET A 116 -8.07 8.37 -10.94
N LEU A 117 -8.78 7.28 -10.65
CA LEU A 117 -8.78 6.64 -9.34
C LEU A 117 -7.37 6.17 -8.95
N VAL A 118 -6.70 5.43 -9.84
CA VAL A 118 -5.34 4.89 -9.59
C VAL A 118 -4.29 5.99 -9.58
N LEU A 119 -4.37 6.96 -10.50
CA LEU A 119 -3.51 8.15 -10.46
C LEU A 119 -3.66 8.89 -9.13
N GLY A 120 -4.89 9.02 -8.65
CA GLY A 120 -5.17 9.65 -7.37
C GLY A 120 -4.61 8.89 -6.19
N LEU A 121 -4.57 7.56 -6.25
CA LEU A 121 -3.93 6.76 -5.21
C LEU A 121 -2.41 7.00 -5.19
N ILE A 122 -1.76 6.99 -6.36
CA ILE A 122 -0.31 7.26 -6.47
C ILE A 122 0.03 8.63 -5.89
N ASN A 123 -0.77 9.65 -6.20
CA ASN A 123 -0.57 10.99 -5.66
C ASN A 123 -0.79 11.06 -4.14
N MET A 124 -1.75 10.29 -3.60
CA MET A 124 -1.98 10.20 -2.15
C MET A 124 -0.80 9.55 -1.45
N GLN A 125 -0.39 8.37 -1.92
CA GLN A 125 0.76 7.64 -1.37
C GLN A 125 2.05 8.45 -1.45
N ALA A 126 2.21 9.26 -2.51
CA ALA A 126 3.33 10.18 -2.64
C ALA A 126 3.36 11.24 -1.53
N GLU A 127 2.23 11.91 -1.23
CA GLU A 127 2.17 12.88 -0.13
C GLU A 127 2.40 12.23 1.23
N GLU A 128 1.85 11.03 1.44
CA GLU A 128 1.99 10.25 2.66
C GLU A 128 3.47 9.87 2.92
N LEU A 129 4.13 9.27 1.93
CA LEU A 129 5.52 8.85 2.02
C LEU A 129 6.50 10.02 1.99
N ASP A 130 6.14 11.14 1.35
CA ASP A 130 6.91 12.37 1.44
C ASP A 130 6.90 12.93 2.87
N ALA A 131 5.73 12.95 3.50
CA ALA A 131 5.56 13.43 4.86
C ALA A 131 6.24 12.51 5.88
N TYR A 132 6.08 11.19 5.76
CA TYR A 132 6.68 10.23 6.68
C TYR A 132 6.95 8.86 6.03
N PRO A 133 8.14 8.65 5.44
CA PRO A 133 8.47 7.43 4.71
C PRO A 133 8.65 6.19 5.60
N PHE A 134 8.66 6.34 6.92
CA PHE A 134 8.73 5.18 7.83
C PHE A 134 7.36 4.62 8.22
N GLY A 135 6.27 5.22 7.72
CA GLY A 135 4.90 4.77 7.94
C GLY A 135 4.50 3.63 7.01
N ASN A 136 3.86 2.59 7.55
CA ASN A 136 3.14 1.59 6.76
C ASN A 136 1.69 2.02 6.49
N ALA A 137 1.09 2.80 7.41
CA ALA A 137 -0.31 3.17 7.36
C ALA A 137 -0.57 4.65 7.67
N PHE A 138 -1.52 5.26 6.96
CA PHE A 138 -1.79 6.70 6.99
C PHE A 138 -3.26 7.01 7.32
N GLN A 139 -3.44 8.17 7.96
CA GLN A 139 -4.76 8.71 8.28
C GLN A 139 -5.39 9.36 7.05
N PRO A 140 -6.73 9.50 7.00
CA PRO A 140 -7.38 10.26 5.95
C PRO A 140 -6.82 11.68 5.85
N PRO A 141 -6.64 12.21 4.63
CA PRO A 141 -6.14 13.58 4.46
C PRO A 141 -7.20 14.55 4.99
N THR A 142 -6.79 15.66 5.62
CA THR A 142 -7.72 16.67 6.18
C THR A 142 -8.75 17.15 5.14
N ARG A 143 -8.33 17.28 3.86
CA ARG A 143 -9.19 17.70 2.75
C ARG A 143 -10.31 16.71 2.39
N SER A 144 -10.27 15.48 2.90
CA SER A 144 -11.36 14.50 2.73
C SER A 144 -12.57 14.78 3.64
N GLY A 145 -12.39 15.54 4.73
CA GLY A 145 -13.40 15.71 5.77
C GLY A 145 -13.65 14.47 6.63
N LEU A 146 -12.96 13.36 6.35
CA LEU A 146 -13.00 12.15 7.19
C LEU A 146 -12.26 12.39 8.50
N LYS A 147 -12.76 11.81 9.58
CA LYS A 147 -12.10 11.89 10.89
C LYS A 147 -10.93 10.91 10.94
N PRO A 148 -9.77 11.30 11.51
CA PRO A 148 -8.71 10.36 11.81
C PRO A 148 -9.22 9.22 12.70
N THR A 149 -8.76 8.01 12.41
CA THR A 149 -9.06 6.85 13.23
C THR A 149 -8.23 6.90 14.50
N GLN A 150 -8.89 6.81 15.65
CA GLN A 150 -8.19 6.63 16.92
C GLN A 150 -7.76 5.17 17.04
N ASN A 151 -6.46 4.94 17.18
CA ASN A 151 -5.93 3.64 17.55
C ASN A 151 -5.29 3.74 18.95
N GLY A 152 -5.32 2.64 19.70
CA GLY A 152 -4.70 2.55 21.02
C GLY A 152 -3.16 2.64 20.99
N ILE A 153 -2.58 2.78 19.80
CA ILE A 153 -1.14 2.75 19.54
C ILE A 153 -0.44 4.00 20.09
N GLY A 154 -1.14 5.12 20.25
CA GLY A 154 -0.54 6.36 20.77
C GLY A 154 -0.07 6.29 22.23
N VAL A 155 -0.52 5.30 23.02
CA VAL A 155 -0.14 5.17 24.44
C VAL A 155 1.05 4.21 24.54
N ASN A 156 2.16 4.67 25.14
CA ASN A 156 3.40 3.87 25.34
C ASN A 156 4.09 3.39 24.05
N LEU A 157 3.98 4.17 22.99
CA LEU A 157 4.73 3.98 21.75
C LEU A 157 5.95 4.91 21.71
N ASN A 158 7.11 4.33 21.39
CA ASN A 158 8.32 5.08 21.10
C ASN A 158 8.83 4.71 19.70
N VAL A 159 8.59 5.61 18.74
CA VAL A 159 9.12 5.54 17.37
C VAL A 159 10.21 6.59 17.17
N PHE A 160 11.18 6.24 16.33
CA PHE A 160 12.16 7.14 15.76
C PHE A 160 12.24 6.92 14.24
N PRO A 161 12.22 7.97 13.41
CA PRO A 161 11.92 9.37 13.77
C PRO A 161 10.50 9.55 14.32
N LYS A 162 10.22 10.66 15.01
CA LYS A 162 8.85 10.96 15.49
C LYS A 162 7.94 11.27 14.30
N PHE A 163 6.66 10.95 14.44
CA PHE A 163 5.62 11.21 13.43
C PHE A 163 4.45 11.98 14.04
N ASP A 164 3.65 12.60 13.17
CA ASP A 164 2.35 13.20 13.54
C ASP A 164 1.25 12.14 13.44
N ASN A 165 0.61 11.81 14.56
CA ASN A 165 -0.46 10.82 14.62
C ASN A 165 -1.77 11.26 13.96
N LYS A 166 -1.86 12.53 13.54
CA LYS A 166 -2.96 13.02 12.68
C LYS A 166 -2.74 12.70 11.21
N ALA A 167 -1.51 12.41 10.80
CA ALA A 167 -1.15 12.07 9.42
C ALA A 167 -0.83 10.58 9.25
N VAL A 168 -0.16 9.98 10.24
CA VAL A 168 0.26 8.58 10.22
C VAL A 168 -0.63 7.78 11.17
N PHE A 169 -1.24 6.71 10.66
CA PHE A 169 -2.03 5.78 11.46
C PHE A 169 -1.09 4.83 12.21
N GLU A 170 -0.15 4.20 11.51
CA GLU A 170 0.85 3.31 12.10
C GLU A 170 2.23 3.51 11.45
N ALA A 171 3.28 3.39 12.27
CA ALA A 171 4.67 3.61 11.89
C ALA A 171 5.52 2.34 12.05
N LYS A 172 4.95 1.17 11.73
CA LYS A 172 5.71 -0.08 11.62
C LYS A 172 6.47 -0.08 10.30
N PHE A 173 7.78 0.12 10.37
CA PHE A 173 8.56 0.25 9.15
C PHE A 173 8.73 -1.08 8.40
N GLU A 174 8.19 -1.11 7.18
CA GLU A 174 8.05 -2.27 6.30
C GLU A 174 8.57 -1.92 4.90
N ILE A 175 9.64 -2.57 4.45
CA ILE A 175 10.26 -2.21 3.15
C ILE A 175 9.37 -2.58 1.96
N ASP A 176 8.39 -3.47 2.12
CA ASP A 176 7.41 -3.76 1.08
C ASP A 176 6.45 -2.59 0.83
N SER A 177 6.29 -1.65 1.77
CA SER A 177 5.55 -0.40 1.52
C SER A 177 6.22 0.40 0.39
N PHE A 178 7.56 0.47 0.38
CA PHE A 178 8.32 1.12 -0.70
C PHE A 178 8.15 0.39 -2.03
N ALA A 179 8.30 -0.93 -2.02
CA ALA A 179 8.12 -1.74 -3.23
C ALA A 179 6.70 -1.61 -3.78
N SER A 180 5.67 -1.59 -2.92
CA SER A 180 4.27 -1.43 -3.31
C SER A 180 3.97 -0.07 -3.95
N PHE A 181 4.57 1.01 -3.46
CA PHE A 181 4.46 2.34 -4.05
C PHE A 181 5.12 2.42 -5.44
N PHE A 182 6.31 1.83 -5.59
CA PHE A 182 6.99 1.74 -6.88
C PHE A 182 6.23 0.85 -7.88
N GLN A 183 5.67 -0.27 -7.41
CA GLN A 183 4.88 -1.18 -8.23
C GLN A 183 3.64 -0.51 -8.81
N VAL A 184 2.83 0.15 -7.96
CA VAL A 184 1.61 0.80 -8.46
C VAL A 184 1.94 1.95 -9.42
N SER A 185 2.99 2.73 -9.13
CA SER A 185 3.47 3.81 -10.01
C SER A 185 3.89 3.30 -11.39
N SER A 186 4.76 2.29 -11.42
CA SER A 186 5.31 1.74 -12.67
C SER A 186 4.28 0.92 -13.46
N SER A 187 3.41 0.20 -12.76
CA SER A 187 2.35 -0.60 -13.38
C SER A 187 1.23 0.26 -13.96
N TYR A 188 0.86 1.36 -13.28
CA TYR A 188 -0.04 2.37 -13.82
C TYR A 188 0.52 2.97 -15.11
N TRP A 189 1.75 3.48 -15.07
CA TRP A 189 2.40 4.05 -16.25
C TRP A 189 2.51 3.04 -17.40
N ARG A 190 2.83 1.77 -17.11
CA ARG A 190 2.86 0.71 -18.14
C ARG A 190 1.51 0.49 -18.80
N ALA A 191 0.42 0.51 -18.03
CA ALA A 191 -0.93 0.28 -18.51
C ALA A 191 -1.47 1.47 -19.32
N THR A 192 -1.25 2.71 -18.85
CA THR A 192 -1.90 3.91 -19.40
C THR A 192 -0.99 4.78 -20.25
N ARG A 193 0.33 4.66 -20.08
CA ARG A 193 1.35 5.62 -20.54
C ARG A 193 1.19 7.02 -19.98
N ASP A 194 0.32 7.20 -18.99
CA ASP A 194 0.17 8.43 -18.24
C ASP A 194 1.24 8.51 -17.15
N ALA A 195 2.06 9.55 -17.21
CA ALA A 195 3.13 9.81 -16.25
C ALA A 195 2.89 11.07 -15.42
N ARG A 196 1.66 11.63 -15.40
CA ARG A 196 1.39 12.91 -14.72
C ARG A 196 1.79 12.94 -13.24
N PHE A 197 1.78 11.80 -12.55
CA PHE A 197 2.23 11.70 -11.16
C PHE A 197 3.69 12.10 -10.96
N ILE A 198 4.55 12.01 -11.98
CA ILE A 198 5.96 12.41 -11.84
C ILE A 198 6.14 13.92 -11.68
N TYR A 199 5.13 14.72 -12.08
CA TYR A 199 5.11 16.17 -11.92
C TYR A 199 4.50 16.61 -10.57
N ASN A 200 4.07 15.65 -9.75
CA ASN A 200 3.77 15.91 -8.35
C ASN A 200 5.10 16.01 -7.59
N GLU A 201 5.41 17.18 -7.03
CA GLU A 201 6.63 17.41 -6.26
C GLU A 201 6.78 16.41 -5.10
N ALA A 202 5.66 16.02 -4.47
CA ALA A 202 5.67 15.01 -3.41
C ALA A 202 6.12 13.63 -3.93
N TRP A 203 5.83 13.29 -5.18
CA TRP A 203 6.26 12.01 -5.76
C TRP A 203 7.78 11.96 -5.93
N GLU A 204 8.37 12.99 -6.55
CA GLU A 204 9.83 13.06 -6.72
C GLU A 204 10.54 13.06 -5.36
N SER A 205 10.05 13.87 -4.42
CA SER A 205 10.62 13.97 -3.08
C SER A 205 10.48 12.66 -2.29
N ALA A 206 9.32 12.01 -2.32
CA ALA A 206 9.11 10.70 -1.70
C ALA A 206 10.07 9.65 -2.27
N VAL A 207 10.17 9.53 -3.60
CA VAL A 207 11.08 8.57 -4.24
C VAL A 207 12.52 8.84 -3.82
N SER A 208 12.97 10.10 -3.86
CA SER A 208 14.34 10.47 -3.46
C SER A 208 14.64 10.10 -2.00
N LYS A 209 13.74 10.45 -1.07
CA LYS A 209 13.81 10.10 0.36
C LYS A 209 13.88 8.59 0.58
N ILE A 210 13.04 7.83 -0.13
CA ILE A 210 13.03 6.36 -0.06
C ILE A 210 14.37 5.79 -0.49
N LEU A 211 14.93 6.25 -1.61
CA LEU A 211 16.25 5.76 -2.07
C LEU A 211 17.37 6.10 -1.09
N ASP A 212 17.33 7.26 -0.42
CA ASP A 212 18.27 7.60 0.66
C ASP A 212 18.11 6.67 1.87
N ILE A 213 16.87 6.41 2.28
CA ILE A 213 16.56 5.51 3.40
C ILE A 213 17.04 4.09 3.11
N ILE A 214 16.87 3.60 1.88
CA ILE A 214 17.40 2.31 1.45
C ILE A 214 18.92 2.24 1.66
N VAL A 215 19.67 3.25 1.22
CA VAL A 215 21.14 3.32 1.42
C VAL A 215 21.51 3.30 2.90
N LEU A 216 20.77 4.04 3.73
CA LEU A 216 20.99 4.08 5.19
C LEU A 216 20.70 2.73 5.85
N LEU A 217 19.67 2.02 5.39
CA LEU A 217 19.27 0.73 5.94
C LEU A 217 20.15 -0.43 5.47
N GLN A 218 20.86 -0.30 4.35
CA GLN A 218 21.92 -1.23 3.95
C GLN A 218 23.14 -1.16 4.88
N GLN A 219 23.37 -0.03 5.57
CA GLN A 219 24.53 0.12 6.45
C GLN A 219 24.49 -0.89 7.61
N PRO A 220 25.65 -1.48 7.98
CA PRO A 220 25.71 -2.42 9.09
C PRO A 220 25.42 -1.72 10.42
N THR A 221 24.83 -2.47 11.35
CA THR A 221 24.69 -2.07 12.76
C THR A 221 25.63 -2.84 13.69
N TYR A 222 26.51 -3.68 13.12
CA TYR A 222 27.49 -4.45 13.86
C TYR A 222 28.83 -4.56 13.11
N ASN A 223 29.94 -4.24 13.79
CA ASN A 223 31.31 -4.38 13.26
C ASN A 223 32.31 -4.96 14.29
N GLY A 224 31.84 -5.92 15.10
CA GLY A 224 32.55 -6.41 16.29
C GLY A 224 31.97 -5.85 17.59
N ARG A 225 31.18 -4.79 17.48
CA ARG A 225 30.27 -4.26 18.52
C ARG A 225 29.01 -3.71 17.87
N VAL A 226 27.95 -3.56 18.64
CA VAL A 226 26.71 -2.89 18.19
C VAL A 226 27.01 -1.40 17.96
N LEU A 227 26.57 -0.89 16.82
CA LEU A 227 26.70 0.51 16.42
C LEU A 227 25.42 1.26 16.75
N ASN A 228 25.53 2.35 17.50
CA ASN A 228 24.37 3.21 17.81
C ASN A 228 24.18 4.26 16.69
N LYS A 229 23.55 3.85 15.59
CA LYS A 229 23.22 4.71 14.44
C LYS A 229 21.76 4.46 14.02
N PRO A 230 20.77 4.98 14.79
CA PRO A 230 19.38 4.73 14.48
C PRO A 230 18.99 5.43 13.17
N VAL A 231 18.42 4.66 12.25
CA VAL A 231 17.75 5.18 11.04
C VAL A 231 16.25 5.13 11.25
N VAL A 232 15.79 4.02 11.84
CA VAL A 232 14.41 3.78 12.25
C VAL A 232 14.42 2.99 13.56
N GLY A 233 13.42 3.20 14.41
CA GLY A 233 13.24 2.46 15.65
C GLY A 233 11.79 2.43 16.09
N TYR A 234 11.39 1.32 16.73
CA TYR A 234 10.01 1.12 17.14
C TYR A 234 9.91 0.28 18.42
N THR A 235 9.32 0.81 19.49
CA THR A 235 8.90 0.00 20.63
C THR A 235 7.49 0.35 21.05
N ARG A 236 6.70 -0.67 21.36
CA ARG A 236 5.36 -0.53 21.95
C ARG A 236 5.31 -1.34 23.25
N LEU A 237 4.62 -0.82 24.27
CA LEU A 237 4.26 -1.63 25.43
C LEU A 237 3.13 -2.60 25.04
N THR A 238 3.43 -3.89 25.05
CA THR A 238 2.52 -4.95 24.60
C THR A 238 2.92 -6.28 25.23
N SER A 239 1.96 -7.19 25.39
CA SER A 239 2.22 -8.60 25.74
C SER A 239 2.55 -9.46 24.52
N GLU A 240 2.38 -8.93 23.31
CA GLU A 240 2.66 -9.64 22.06
C GLU A 240 4.05 -9.30 21.54
N ALA A 241 4.96 -10.28 21.57
CA ALA A 241 6.35 -10.07 21.13
C ALA A 241 6.48 -9.62 19.67
N LYS A 242 5.49 -9.91 18.82
CA LYS A 242 5.45 -9.52 17.40
C LYS A 242 5.06 -8.05 17.18
N GLU A 243 4.52 -7.37 18.19
CA GLU A 243 4.05 -5.98 18.11
C GLU A 243 5.11 -4.94 18.58
N THR A 244 6.36 -5.36 18.80
CA THR A 244 7.45 -4.49 19.28
C THR A 244 8.81 -5.00 18.80
N GLN A 245 9.85 -4.13 18.78
CA GLN A 245 11.19 -4.54 18.36
C GLN A 245 12.17 -4.73 19.52
N PHE A 246 13.04 -5.71 19.34
CA PHE A 246 14.21 -5.95 20.17
C PHE A 246 15.24 -4.79 20.08
N GLY A 247 16.22 -4.75 20.99
CA GLY A 247 17.38 -3.87 20.86
C GLY A 247 17.03 -2.40 21.04
N SER A 248 16.17 -2.09 22.02
CA SER A 248 15.63 -0.74 22.23
C SER A 248 14.92 -0.17 21.00
N GLY A 249 14.26 -1.05 20.23
CA GLY A 249 13.50 -0.69 19.05
C GLY A 249 14.26 -0.75 17.73
N LEU A 250 15.57 -1.00 17.74
CA LEU A 250 16.41 -0.97 16.52
C LEU A 250 16.48 -2.31 15.79
N GLY A 251 15.91 -3.38 16.37
CA GLY A 251 15.99 -4.73 15.86
C GLY A 251 17.35 -5.40 16.12
N ASN A 252 17.52 -6.62 15.60
CA ASN A 252 18.75 -7.37 15.79
C ASN A 252 19.95 -6.76 15.03
N PRO A 253 21.16 -6.74 15.61
CA PRO A 253 22.35 -6.21 14.92
C PRO A 253 22.72 -7.02 13.68
N VAL A 254 23.18 -6.35 12.62
CA VAL A 254 23.57 -7.00 11.35
C VAL A 254 24.90 -6.50 10.81
N LYS A 255 25.59 -7.40 10.09
CA LYS A 255 26.70 -7.05 9.21
C LYS A 255 26.17 -6.60 7.84
N TYR A 256 27.02 -5.98 7.04
CA TYR A 256 26.68 -5.56 5.68
C TYR A 256 26.51 -6.77 4.77
N THR A 257 25.44 -6.79 3.97
CA THR A 257 25.17 -7.83 2.96
C THR A 257 24.78 -7.26 1.60
N GLY A 258 24.51 -5.96 1.48
CA GLY A 258 23.84 -5.36 0.33
C GLY A 258 22.32 -5.31 0.46
N MET A 259 21.71 -6.17 1.28
CA MET A 259 20.27 -6.15 1.55
C MET A 259 19.86 -4.95 2.42
N VAL A 260 18.57 -4.61 2.34
CA VAL A 260 17.92 -3.55 3.11
C VAL A 260 17.26 -4.15 4.35
N ARG A 261 17.55 -3.57 5.52
CA ARG A 261 16.89 -3.93 6.77
C ARG A 261 15.44 -3.45 6.79
N THR A 262 14.57 -4.22 7.41
CA THR A 262 13.21 -3.82 7.77
C THR A 262 12.91 -4.22 9.21
N LEU A 263 12.02 -3.49 9.89
CA LEU A 263 11.64 -3.85 11.26
C LEU A 263 10.48 -4.82 11.24
N PHE A 264 9.47 -4.60 10.40
CA PHE A 264 8.27 -5.43 10.35
C PHE A 264 8.12 -6.13 9.00
N ARG A 265 7.30 -7.19 8.98
CA ARG A 265 6.94 -7.97 7.80
C ARG A 265 5.65 -7.40 7.20
N PRO A 266 5.27 -7.82 5.98
CA PRO A 266 3.95 -7.51 5.42
C PRO A 266 2.74 -7.99 6.25
N SER A 267 2.96 -8.82 7.27
CA SER A 267 1.93 -9.23 8.24
C SER A 267 1.80 -8.27 9.43
N ASP A 268 2.50 -7.13 9.38
CA ASP A 268 2.70 -6.18 10.48
C ASP A 268 3.42 -6.78 11.72
N ASP A 269 3.95 -8.00 11.63
CA ASP A 269 4.71 -8.65 12.70
C ASP A 269 6.20 -8.31 12.63
N ALA A 270 6.83 -8.13 13.79
CA ALA A 270 8.26 -7.91 13.94
C ALA A 270 9.10 -8.98 13.22
N THR A 271 10.11 -8.54 12.45
CA THR A 271 11.15 -9.43 11.94
C THR A 271 12.03 -9.95 13.07
N ILE A 272 12.49 -11.20 12.93
CA ILE A 272 13.56 -11.73 13.78
C ILE A 272 14.91 -11.34 13.18
N LEU A 273 15.14 -11.71 11.91
CA LEU A 273 16.31 -11.26 11.16
C LEU A 273 15.89 -10.07 10.27
N PRO A 274 16.54 -8.90 10.37
CA PRO A 274 16.07 -7.69 9.68
C PRO A 274 16.15 -7.74 8.16
N PHE A 275 16.96 -8.64 7.59
CA PHE A 275 17.03 -8.85 6.14
C PHE A 275 15.94 -9.82 5.69
N LEU A 276 14.72 -9.31 5.55
CA LEU A 276 13.57 -10.08 5.07
C LEU A 276 13.73 -10.37 3.57
N VAL A 277 14.09 -11.61 3.23
CA VAL A 277 14.42 -12.02 1.86
C VAL A 277 13.31 -11.73 0.84
N PRO A 278 12.02 -12.10 1.07
CA PRO A 278 10.97 -11.84 0.07
C PRO A 278 10.75 -10.35 -0.20
N ALA A 279 10.83 -9.51 0.85
CA ALA A 279 10.61 -8.07 0.70
C ALA A 279 11.79 -7.36 0.02
N ASN A 280 13.02 -7.85 0.21
CA ASN A 280 14.18 -7.40 -0.56
C ASN A 280 14.09 -7.81 -2.03
N ALA A 281 13.66 -9.04 -2.32
CA ALA A 281 13.44 -9.50 -3.70
C ALA A 281 12.37 -8.66 -4.41
N PHE A 282 11.27 -8.34 -3.71
CA PHE A 282 10.23 -7.45 -4.24
C PHE A 282 10.78 -6.04 -4.50
N LEU A 283 11.50 -5.45 -3.53
CA LEU A 283 12.11 -4.14 -3.68
C LEU A 283 13.12 -4.07 -4.83
N CYS A 284 13.96 -5.11 -5.01
CA CYS A 284 14.91 -5.20 -6.12
C CYS A 284 14.20 -5.07 -7.48
N VAL A 285 13.16 -5.87 -7.70
CA VAL A 285 12.38 -5.85 -8.95
C VAL A 285 11.74 -4.48 -9.18
N GLU A 286 11.14 -3.89 -8.15
CA GLU A 286 10.43 -2.62 -8.31
C GLU A 286 11.37 -1.41 -8.45
N LEU A 287 12.60 -1.48 -7.94
CA LEU A 287 13.66 -0.51 -8.24
C LEU A 287 14.11 -0.59 -9.71
N GLU A 288 14.19 -1.79 -10.29
CA GLU A 288 14.45 -1.95 -11.73
C GLU A 288 13.31 -1.37 -12.56
N HIS A 289 12.05 -1.65 -12.20
CA HIS A 289 10.88 -1.09 -12.87
C HIS A 289 10.86 0.44 -12.80
N LEU A 290 11.12 1.02 -11.62
CA LEU A 290 11.25 2.46 -11.44
C LEU A 290 12.33 3.05 -12.36
N SER A 291 13.54 2.49 -12.33
CA SER A 291 14.64 2.94 -13.19
C SER A 291 14.28 2.84 -14.68
N ASN A 292 13.70 1.73 -15.12
CA ASN A 292 13.32 1.51 -16.51
C ASN A 292 12.25 2.52 -16.96
N MET A 293 11.26 2.80 -16.11
CA MET A 293 10.25 3.84 -16.37
C MET A 293 10.90 5.22 -16.54
N LEU A 294 11.76 5.63 -15.59
CA LEU A 294 12.46 6.92 -15.64
C LEU A 294 13.38 7.05 -16.87
N LYS A 295 14.04 5.95 -17.26
CA LYS A 295 14.86 5.87 -18.48
C LYS A 295 14.04 6.13 -19.74
N ILE A 296 12.85 5.52 -19.85
CA ILE A 296 11.97 5.66 -21.01
C ILE A 296 11.39 7.08 -21.07
N LEU A 297 11.00 7.63 -19.91
CA LEU A 297 10.49 8.99 -19.79
C LEU A 297 11.57 10.08 -19.97
N ARG A 298 12.86 9.71 -19.87
CA ARG A 298 14.03 10.60 -19.99
C ARG A 298 14.02 11.73 -18.95
N VAL A 299 13.62 11.39 -17.72
CA VAL A 299 13.58 12.31 -16.56
C VAL A 299 14.38 11.74 -15.39
N PHE A 300 14.77 12.60 -14.46
CA PHE A 300 15.44 12.25 -13.20
C PHE A 300 16.60 11.25 -13.35
N PRO A 301 17.64 11.55 -14.15
CA PRO A 301 18.74 10.63 -14.40
C PRO A 301 19.44 10.17 -13.11
N ASP A 302 19.55 11.04 -12.10
CA ASP A 302 20.18 10.72 -10.81
C ASP A 302 19.35 9.71 -10.01
N ILE A 303 18.01 9.88 -9.96
CA ILE A 303 17.09 8.94 -9.31
C ILE A 303 17.12 7.59 -10.03
N ARG A 304 17.07 7.61 -11.37
CA ARG A 304 17.17 6.42 -12.21
C ARG A 304 18.43 5.62 -11.92
N ASP A 305 19.59 6.26 -11.96
CA ASP A 305 20.88 5.58 -11.80
C ASP A 305 21.06 5.06 -10.38
N LYS A 306 20.59 5.81 -9.37
CA LYS A 306 20.58 5.36 -7.98
C LYS A 306 19.66 4.15 -7.77
N ALA A 307 18.46 4.15 -8.35
CA ALA A 307 17.54 3.02 -8.27
C ALA A 307 18.14 1.75 -8.91
N MET A 308 18.71 1.86 -10.11
CA MET A 308 19.36 0.72 -10.79
C MET A 308 20.57 0.18 -10.01
N LYS A 309 21.38 1.08 -9.43
CA LYS A 309 22.52 0.69 -8.59
C LYS A 309 22.05 -0.06 -7.35
N LEU A 310 21.01 0.43 -6.68
CA LEU A 310 20.44 -0.22 -5.50
C LEU A 310 19.85 -1.59 -5.84
N ALA A 311 19.11 -1.70 -6.95
CA ALA A 311 18.60 -2.99 -7.42
C ALA A 311 19.73 -4.00 -7.65
N SER A 312 20.84 -3.59 -8.26
CA SER A 312 21.99 -4.47 -8.51
C SER A 312 22.76 -4.89 -7.24
N GLN A 313 22.58 -4.18 -6.12
CA GLN A 313 23.26 -4.44 -4.85
C GLN A 313 22.47 -5.33 -3.90
N ILE A 314 21.14 -5.27 -4.00
CA ILE A 314 20.19 -6.05 -3.17
C ILE A 314 20.14 -7.48 -3.67
#